data_AF-A0A839HEL3-F1
#
_entry.id   AF-A0A839HEL3-F1
#
_cell.length_a   1.000
_cell.length_b   1.000
_cell.length_c   1.000
_cell.angle_alpha   90.00
_cell.angle_beta   90.00
_cell.angle_gamma   90.00
#
_symmetry.space_group_name_H-M   'P 1'
#
loop_
_entity.id
_entity.type
_entity.pdbx_description
1 polymer ?
#
loop_
_entity_poly.entity_id
_entity_poly.type
_entity_poly.pdbx_seq_one_letter_code
_entity_poly.pdbx_strand_id
1 'polypeptide(L)'
;MPADSISIAFDMILDEIDSVIGDVNTQGAAFLRQNEYAQAKTAIAAGENLGAFRNKLAALKHEWITELDEATRQRVQLKNAVESAGESIDEDDGDDADQHDNADELPDEWPLMTQLTPFNHKSPKTILVVKFADGAVIYEKKASDTFAQVIKKLGWQRVAALNFAFGKAPLISKQKLDTVNQVNIGQCFVTTHSSTDAKRRLLLKIAQALNENFSVDIVKP
;
A
#
# COMPACT_ATOMS: atom_id res chain seq x y z
N MET A 1 -18.56 10.78 5.33
CA MET A 1 -18.60 9.64 4.40
C MET A 1 -17.53 8.65 4.84
N PRO A 2 -17.85 7.38 5.14
CA PRO A 2 -16.83 6.37 5.36
C PRO A 2 -16.03 6.19 4.06
N ALA A 3 -14.70 6.29 4.12
CA ALA A 3 -13.87 6.05 2.94
C ALA A 3 -14.04 4.58 2.53
N ASP A 4 -14.42 4.33 1.27
CA ASP A 4 -14.48 2.97 0.76
C ASP A 4 -13.07 2.35 0.76
N SER A 5 -12.99 1.04 0.94
CA SER A 5 -11.71 0.30 0.99
C SER A 5 -10.86 0.54 -0.26
N ILE A 6 -11.51 0.82 -1.39
CA ILE A 6 -10.88 1.07 -2.68
C ILE A 6 -10.20 2.45 -2.70
N SER A 7 -10.84 3.52 -2.21
CA SER A 7 -10.21 4.84 -2.09
C SER A 7 -9.02 4.81 -1.14
N ILE A 8 -9.11 4.02 -0.06
CA ILE A 8 -7.99 3.79 0.86
C ILE A 8 -6.84 3.09 0.14
N ALA A 9 -7.12 2.07 -0.67
CA ALA A 9 -6.10 1.37 -1.46
C ALA A 9 -5.46 2.31 -2.50
N PHE A 10 -6.24 3.13 -3.20
CA PHE A 10 -5.70 4.17 -4.10
C PHE A 10 -4.78 5.14 -3.35
N ASP A 11 -5.19 5.63 -2.19
CA ASP A 11 -4.36 6.51 -1.36
C ASP A 11 -3.05 5.85 -0.95
N MET A 12 -3.07 4.56 -0.61
CA MET A 12 -1.85 3.83 -0.26
C MET A 12 -0.92 3.63 -1.44
N ILE A 13 -1.45 3.28 -2.62
CA ILE A 13 -0.64 3.10 -3.82
C ILE A 13 -0.05 4.43 -4.28
N LEU A 14 -0.84 5.51 -4.25
CA LEU A 14 -0.35 6.86 -4.55
C LEU A 14 0.76 7.28 -3.59
N ASP A 15 0.58 7.03 -2.29
CA ASP A 15 1.59 7.27 -1.25
C ASP A 15 2.88 6.47 -1.47
N GLU A 16 2.77 5.23 -1.95
CA GLU A 16 3.92 4.37 -2.24
C GLU A 16 4.67 4.86 -3.49
N ILE A 17 3.95 5.21 -4.56
CA ILE A 17 4.55 5.78 -5.77
C ILE A 17 5.23 7.13 -5.46
N ASP A 18 4.59 7.99 -4.66
CA ASP A 18 5.17 9.28 -4.25
C ASP A 18 6.47 9.07 -3.46
N SER A 19 6.53 8.02 -2.61
CA SER A 19 7.77 7.62 -1.92
C SER A 19 8.86 7.17 -2.89
N VAL A 20 8.52 6.33 -3.88
CA VAL A 20 9.49 5.83 -4.88
C VAL A 20 10.00 6.98 -5.75
N ILE A 21 9.14 7.92 -6.15
CA ILE A 21 9.54 9.13 -6.90
C ILE A 21 10.55 9.95 -6.07
N GLY A 22 10.30 10.11 -4.76
CA GLY A 22 11.22 10.80 -3.86
C GLY A 22 12.61 10.14 -3.79
N ASP A 23 12.65 8.82 -3.72
CA ASP A 23 13.91 8.05 -3.72
C ASP A 23 14.65 8.16 -5.05
N VAL A 24 13.95 8.05 -6.19
CA VAL A 24 14.51 8.20 -7.54
C VAL A 24 15.10 9.61 -7.74
N ASN A 25 14.39 10.65 -7.29
CA ASN A 25 14.90 12.03 -7.37
C ASN A 25 16.14 12.24 -6.50
N THR A 26 16.18 11.64 -5.31
CA THR A 26 17.37 11.69 -4.44
C THR A 26 18.57 11.00 -5.10
N GLN A 27 18.36 9.86 -5.75
CA GLN A 27 19.39 9.15 -6.51
C GLN A 27 19.86 9.95 -7.73
N GLY A 28 18.94 10.51 -8.52
CA GLY A 28 19.27 11.37 -9.66
C GLY A 28 20.15 12.55 -9.25
N ALA A 29 19.82 13.19 -8.11
CA ALA A 29 20.65 14.26 -7.54
C ALA A 29 22.03 13.78 -7.10
N ALA A 30 22.15 12.56 -6.57
CA ALA A 30 23.44 11.97 -6.19
C ALA A 30 24.32 11.65 -7.41
N PHE A 31 23.75 11.14 -8.50
CA PHE A 31 24.48 10.91 -9.75
C PHE A 31 25.00 12.21 -10.38
N LEU A 32 24.20 13.29 -10.35
CA LEU A 32 24.65 14.60 -10.81
C LEU A 32 25.86 15.12 -10.01
N ARG A 33 25.85 14.95 -8.68
CA ARG A 33 26.99 15.35 -7.83
C ARG A 33 28.27 14.55 -8.11
N GLN A 34 28.13 13.32 -8.60
CA GLN A 34 29.24 12.43 -8.94
C GLN A 34 29.69 12.56 -10.41
N ASN A 35 29.10 13.47 -11.18
CA ASN A 35 29.31 13.59 -12.63
C ASN A 35 28.90 12.34 -13.43
N GLU A 36 28.03 11.50 -12.87
CA GLU A 36 27.49 10.29 -13.50
C GLU A 36 26.26 10.64 -14.35
N TYR A 37 26.46 11.47 -15.37
CA TYR A 37 25.37 12.07 -16.16
C TYR A 37 24.48 11.06 -16.89
N ALA A 38 25.03 9.91 -17.30
CA ALA A 38 24.25 8.86 -17.97
C ALA A 38 23.20 8.26 -17.02
N GLN A 39 23.62 7.88 -15.80
CA GLN A 39 22.72 7.33 -14.78
C GLN A 39 21.75 8.39 -14.25
N ALA A 40 22.20 9.65 -14.13
CA ALA A 40 21.32 10.76 -13.76
C ALA A 40 20.16 10.93 -14.76
N LYS A 41 20.43 10.87 -16.07
CA LYS A 41 19.39 10.94 -17.10
C LYS A 41 18.39 9.80 -17.00
N THR A 42 18.87 8.57 -16.76
CA THR A 42 17.99 7.41 -16.57
C THR A 42 17.10 7.58 -15.34
N ALA A 43 17.66 8.04 -14.22
CA ALA A 43 16.88 8.29 -13.00
C ALA A 43 15.82 9.39 -13.20
N ILE A 44 16.16 10.48 -13.88
CA ILE A 44 15.22 11.56 -14.21
C ILE A 44 14.06 11.02 -15.06
N ALA A 45 14.37 10.30 -16.14
CA ALA A 45 13.33 9.73 -17.01
C ALA A 45 12.42 8.75 -16.26
N ALA A 46 12.99 7.94 -15.35
CA ALA A 46 12.20 7.05 -14.50
C ALA A 46 11.27 7.84 -13.56
N GLY A 47 11.77 8.92 -12.94
CA GLY A 47 10.97 9.80 -12.09
C GLY A 47 9.82 10.49 -12.83
N GLU A 48 10.08 10.97 -14.05
CA GLU A 48 9.05 11.57 -14.92
C GLU A 48 7.95 10.56 -15.29
N ASN A 49 8.34 9.35 -15.69
CA ASN A 49 7.39 8.28 -16.02
C ASN A 49 6.53 7.87 -14.83
N LEU A 50 7.14 7.73 -13.64
CA LEU A 50 6.42 7.45 -12.41
C LEU A 50 5.46 8.59 -12.04
N GLY A 51 5.88 9.85 -12.21
CA GLY A 51 5.02 11.01 -12.01
C GLY A 51 3.82 11.03 -12.95
N ALA A 52 4.02 10.70 -14.23
CA ALA A 52 2.94 10.59 -15.20
C ALA A 52 1.96 9.47 -14.85
N PHE A 53 2.46 8.30 -14.45
CA PHE A 53 1.64 7.18 -13.99
C PHE A 53 0.84 7.54 -12.73
N ARG A 54 1.50 8.16 -11.74
CA ARG A 54 0.87 8.66 -10.51
C ARG A 54 -0.28 9.61 -10.80
N ASN A 55 -0.12 10.52 -11.76
CA ASN A 55 -1.17 11.46 -12.16
C ASN A 55 -2.38 10.75 -12.78
N LYS A 56 -2.15 9.75 -13.66
CA LYS A 56 -3.23 8.91 -14.19
C LYS A 56 -3.97 8.17 -13.07
N LEU A 57 -3.23 7.63 -12.10
CA LEU A 57 -3.82 6.93 -10.96
C LEU A 57 -4.63 7.88 -10.06
N ALA A 58 -4.16 9.10 -9.85
CA ALA A 58 -4.88 10.11 -9.09
C ALA A 58 -6.16 10.57 -9.80
N ALA A 59 -6.12 10.72 -11.13
CA ALA A 59 -7.30 11.00 -11.95
C ALA A 59 -8.32 9.85 -11.84
N LEU A 60 -7.87 8.59 -11.97
CA LEU A 60 -8.72 7.41 -11.83
C LEU A 60 -9.37 7.33 -10.45
N LYS A 61 -8.64 7.65 -9.38
CA LYS A 61 -9.22 7.76 -8.03
C LYS A 61 -10.31 8.85 -7.98
N HIS A 62 -10.07 10.00 -8.61
CA HIS A 62 -11.04 11.09 -8.64
C HIS A 62 -12.31 10.66 -9.36
N GLU A 63 -12.19 10.09 -10.57
CA GLU A 63 -13.28 9.51 -11.35
C GLU A 63 -14.05 8.45 -10.55
N TRP A 64 -13.33 7.55 -9.88
CA TRP A 64 -13.94 6.55 -8.99
C TRP A 64 -14.80 7.18 -7.90
N ILE A 65 -14.37 8.29 -7.32
CA ILE A 65 -15.07 9.00 -6.25
C ILE A 65 -16.24 9.84 -6.78
N THR A 66 -16.15 10.35 -8.01
CA THR A 66 -17.15 11.29 -8.56
C THR A 66 -18.20 10.66 -9.47
N GLU A 67 -17.84 9.66 -10.29
CA GLU A 67 -18.69 9.18 -11.39
C GLU A 67 -19.43 7.88 -11.10
N LEU A 68 -18.89 7.01 -10.23
CA LEU A 68 -19.60 5.78 -9.86
C LEU A 68 -20.61 6.05 -8.75
N ASP A 69 -21.92 5.96 -9.06
CA ASP A 69 -23.02 5.98 -8.10
C ASP A 69 -22.81 4.96 -6.96
N GLU A 70 -23.22 5.32 -5.74
CA GLU A 70 -23.18 4.50 -4.52
C GLU A 70 -23.78 3.10 -4.77
N ALA A 71 -24.84 3.00 -5.58
CA ALA A 71 -25.47 1.74 -5.96
C ALA A 71 -24.59 0.82 -6.82
N THR A 72 -23.76 1.39 -7.70
CA THR A 72 -22.79 0.63 -8.52
C THR A 72 -21.62 0.17 -7.66
N ARG A 73 -21.17 1.00 -6.71
CA ARG A 73 -20.13 0.62 -5.74
C ARG A 73 -20.57 -0.52 -4.83
N GLN A 74 -21.82 -0.49 -4.37
CA GLN A 74 -22.41 -1.57 -3.57
C GLN A 74 -22.55 -2.86 -4.38
N ARG A 75 -22.90 -2.79 -5.67
CA ARG A 75 -22.99 -3.97 -6.56
C ARG A 75 -21.64 -4.66 -6.80
N VAL A 76 -20.56 -3.90 -7.00
CA VAL A 76 -19.20 -4.48 -7.14
C VAL A 76 -18.74 -5.14 -5.84
N GLN A 77 -19.06 -4.55 -4.69
CA GLN A 77 -18.79 -5.15 -3.38
C GLN A 77 -19.56 -6.46 -3.15
N LEU A 78 -20.83 -6.54 -3.57
CA LEU A 78 -21.62 -7.78 -3.51
C LEU A 78 -21.09 -8.87 -4.45
N LYS A 79 -20.66 -8.53 -5.66
CA LYS A 79 -20.18 -9.52 -6.64
C LYS A 79 -18.91 -10.23 -6.17
N ASN A 80 -17.95 -9.46 -5.64
CA ASN A 80 -16.72 -10.01 -5.05
C ASN A 80 -16.99 -10.88 -3.80
N ALA A 81 -18.06 -10.60 -3.05
CA ALA A 81 -18.44 -11.41 -1.89
C ALA A 81 -19.08 -12.75 -2.31
N VAL A 82 -19.90 -12.76 -3.38
CA VAL A 82 -20.55 -13.96 -3.91
C VAL A 82 -19.56 -14.89 -4.58
N GLU A 83 -18.60 -14.37 -5.35
CA GLU A 83 -17.51 -15.18 -5.96
C GLU A 83 -16.58 -15.79 -4.92
N SER A 84 -16.43 -15.19 -3.73
CA SER A 84 -15.63 -15.79 -2.64
C SER A 84 -16.34 -16.92 -1.88
N ALA A 85 -17.66 -17.09 -2.09
CA ALA A 85 -18.50 -18.00 -1.32
C ALA A 85 -18.96 -19.24 -2.10
N GLY A 86 -18.75 -19.29 -3.42
CA GLY A 86 -19.23 -20.37 -4.27
C GLY A 86 -18.16 -20.90 -5.21
N GLU A 87 -17.30 -21.77 -4.70
CA GLU A 87 -16.52 -22.69 -5.55
C GLU A 87 -16.57 -24.08 -4.92
N SER A 88 -17.66 -24.80 -5.22
CA SER A 88 -17.69 -26.26 -5.20
C SER A 88 -17.60 -26.71 -6.66
N ILE A 89 -16.43 -27.21 -7.04
CA ILE A 89 -16.20 -27.79 -8.37
C ILE A 89 -16.69 -29.23 -8.31
N ASP A 90 -17.86 -29.49 -8.90
CA ASP A 90 -18.21 -30.81 -9.40
C ASP A 90 -17.75 -30.87 -10.86
N GLU A 91 -16.88 -31.85 -11.15
CA GLU A 91 -16.51 -32.26 -12.51
C GLU A 91 -17.75 -32.84 -13.22
N ASP A 92 -18.05 -32.37 -14.44
CA ASP A 92 -18.70 -33.23 -15.44
C ASP A 92 -18.37 -32.76 -16.87
N ASP A 93 -18.11 -33.75 -17.71
CA ASP A 93 -17.59 -33.69 -19.07
C ASP A 93 -18.63 -33.17 -20.07
N GLY A 94 -18.16 -32.43 -21.09
CA GLY A 94 -19.00 -32.02 -22.21
C GLY A 94 -18.21 -31.31 -23.31
N ASP A 95 -17.64 -32.10 -24.22
CA ASP A 95 -17.25 -31.69 -25.57
C ASP A 95 -18.36 -30.86 -26.22
N ASP A 96 -18.05 -29.66 -26.68
CA ASP A 96 -18.48 -29.18 -28.00
C ASP A 96 -17.69 -27.93 -28.38
N ALA A 97 -16.99 -28.07 -29.51
CA ALA A 97 -16.32 -26.99 -30.20
C ALA A 97 -17.37 -26.06 -30.82
N ASP A 98 -17.23 -24.75 -30.60
CA ASP A 98 -17.57 -23.80 -31.65
C ASP A 98 -16.80 -22.49 -31.50
N GLN A 99 -16.32 -22.07 -32.67
CA GLN A 99 -15.39 -20.97 -32.91
C GLN A 99 -16.00 -19.61 -32.59
N HIS A 100 -15.26 -18.79 -31.84
CA HIS A 100 -15.33 -17.35 -32.00
C HIS A 100 -13.91 -16.79 -32.13
N ASP A 101 -13.50 -16.68 -33.39
CA ASP A 101 -12.41 -15.83 -33.84
C ASP A 101 -12.72 -14.38 -33.45
N ASN A 102 -11.95 -13.84 -32.51
CA ASN A 102 -11.38 -12.51 -32.68
C ASN A 102 -10.10 -12.41 -31.83
N ALA A 103 -9.02 -12.96 -32.39
CA ALA A 103 -7.66 -12.63 -31.97
C ALA A 103 -7.36 -11.20 -32.42
N ASP A 104 -7.78 -10.22 -31.62
CA ASP A 104 -7.27 -8.86 -31.72
C ASP A 104 -5.85 -8.89 -31.16
N GLU A 105 -4.89 -8.75 -32.06
CA GLU A 105 -3.45 -8.83 -31.84
C GLU A 105 -3.02 -7.93 -30.67
N LEU A 106 -2.68 -8.54 -29.54
CA LEU A 106 -1.85 -7.88 -28.54
C LEU A 106 -0.52 -7.55 -29.22
N PRO A 107 -0.06 -6.29 -29.22
CA PRO A 107 1.19 -5.94 -29.85
C PRO A 107 2.31 -6.72 -29.17
N ASP A 108 2.91 -7.61 -29.96
CA ASP A 108 4.13 -8.30 -29.63
C ASP A 108 5.21 -7.27 -29.27
N GLU A 109 5.89 -7.57 -28.16
CA GLU A 109 7.07 -6.90 -27.64
C GLU A 109 6.83 -5.63 -26.79
N TRP A 110 6.99 -5.81 -25.47
CA TRP A 110 7.40 -4.73 -24.56
C TRP A 110 8.90 -4.88 -24.22
N PRO A 111 9.85 -4.60 -25.14
CA PRO A 111 11.26 -4.95 -24.97
C PRO A 111 12.04 -3.96 -24.07
N LEU A 112 11.37 -3.23 -23.18
CA LEU A 112 11.99 -2.33 -22.19
C LEU A 112 11.70 -2.69 -20.73
N MET A 113 10.84 -3.69 -20.46
CA MET A 113 10.51 -4.09 -19.09
C MET A 113 11.61 -4.94 -18.43
N THR A 114 12.46 -5.58 -19.22
CA THR A 114 13.50 -6.52 -18.73
C THR A 114 14.69 -5.80 -18.07
N GLN A 115 14.79 -4.47 -18.16
CA GLN A 115 15.86 -3.70 -17.52
C GLN A 115 15.43 -2.89 -16.29
N LEU A 116 14.16 -2.94 -15.89
CA LEU A 116 13.71 -2.41 -14.60
C LEU A 116 13.67 -3.53 -13.57
N THR A 117 14.82 -4.15 -13.29
CA THR A 117 14.95 -4.81 -11.98
C THR A 117 14.78 -3.73 -10.91
N PRO A 118 13.87 -3.87 -9.93
CA PRO A 118 13.75 -2.89 -8.87
C PRO A 118 15.10 -2.82 -8.17
N PHE A 119 15.76 -1.67 -8.28
CA PHE A 119 17.00 -1.36 -7.60
C PHE A 119 16.83 -1.66 -6.12
N ASN A 120 17.42 -2.76 -5.65
CA ASN A 120 17.40 -3.19 -4.26
C ASN A 120 18.36 -2.31 -3.42
N HIS A 121 18.20 -0.99 -3.49
CA HIS A 121 18.85 -0.05 -2.60
C HIS A 121 17.89 0.23 -1.44
N LYS A 122 18.15 -0.40 -0.30
CA LYS A 122 17.38 -0.17 0.92
C LYS A 122 17.62 1.26 1.40
N SER A 123 16.55 2.04 1.53
CA SER A 123 16.60 3.37 2.13
C SER A 123 17.27 3.29 3.52
N PRO A 124 17.99 4.34 3.98
CA PRO A 124 18.68 4.33 5.26
C PRO A 124 17.76 3.88 6.38
N LYS A 125 18.29 3.08 7.31
CA LYS A 125 17.50 2.58 8.43
C LYS A 125 16.89 3.77 9.18
N THR A 126 15.58 3.74 9.41
CA THR A 126 14.84 4.75 10.16
C THR A 126 14.03 4.07 11.25
N ILE A 127 13.83 4.77 12.36
CA ILE A 127 12.98 4.36 13.48
C ILE A 127 11.83 5.35 13.66
N LEU A 128 10.74 4.88 14.27
CA LEU A 128 9.63 5.73 14.69
C LEU A 128 9.78 6.05 16.17
N VAL A 129 9.46 7.29 16.53
CA VAL A 129 9.32 7.74 17.92
C VAL A 129 7.93 8.32 18.07
N VAL A 130 7.13 7.77 18.98
CA VAL A 130 5.75 8.21 19.23
C VAL A 130 5.63 8.76 20.63
N LYS A 131 5.13 10.00 20.75
CA LYS A 131 4.95 10.68 22.05
C LYS A 131 3.48 10.94 22.29
N PHE A 132 2.93 10.34 23.33
CA PHE A 132 1.53 10.47 23.72
C PHE A 132 1.32 11.69 24.62
N ALA A 133 0.10 12.23 24.63
CA ALA A 133 -0.29 13.33 25.51
C ALA A 133 -0.19 13.00 27.01
N ASP A 134 -0.27 11.71 27.36
CA ASP A 134 -0.06 11.22 28.74
C ASP A 134 1.43 11.21 29.16
N GLY A 135 2.33 11.67 28.28
CA GLY A 135 3.78 11.70 28.49
C GLY A 135 4.49 10.39 28.13
N ALA A 136 3.78 9.33 27.76
CA ALA A 136 4.40 8.07 27.35
C ALA A 136 5.12 8.22 25.99
N VAL A 137 6.30 7.60 25.88
CA VAL A 137 7.07 7.57 24.64
C VAL A 137 7.33 6.12 24.23
N ILE A 138 7.00 5.77 22.98
CA ILE A 138 7.23 4.44 22.40
C ILE A 138 8.19 4.55 21.22
N TYR A 139 9.27 3.77 21.25
CA TYR A 139 10.22 3.62 20.15
C TYR A 139 10.85 2.22 20.22
N GLU A 140 11.23 1.68 19.06
CA GLU A 140 11.87 0.35 18.96
C GLU A 140 12.98 0.35 17.92
N LYS A 141 13.78 -0.73 17.91
CA LYS A 141 14.88 -0.92 16.93
C LYS A 141 14.41 -0.97 15.48
N LYS A 142 13.14 -1.33 15.24
CA LYS A 142 12.49 -1.35 13.92
C LYS A 142 11.20 -0.55 13.98
N ALA A 143 10.93 0.23 12.93
CA ALA A 143 9.68 0.96 12.77
C ALA A 143 8.42 0.07 12.82
N SER A 144 8.52 -1.19 12.35
CA SER A 144 7.43 -2.18 12.44
C SER A 144 7.03 -2.48 13.89
N ASP A 145 8.02 -2.59 14.77
CA ASP A 145 7.82 -3.00 16.15
C ASP A 145 7.24 -1.82 16.96
N THR A 146 7.73 -0.61 16.72
CA THR A 146 7.14 0.62 17.28
C THR A 146 5.68 0.75 16.87
N PHE A 147 5.39 0.58 15.58
CA PHE A 147 4.03 0.66 15.03
C PHE A 147 3.08 -0.34 15.71
N ALA A 148 3.52 -1.59 15.85
CA ALA A 148 2.74 -2.64 16.51
C ALA A 148 2.51 -2.35 18.00
N GLN A 149 3.50 -1.82 18.72
CA GLN A 149 3.35 -1.44 20.13
C GLN A 149 2.42 -0.26 20.34
N VAL A 150 2.42 0.71 19.43
CA VAL A 150 1.48 1.83 19.45
C VAL A 150 0.05 1.31 19.28
N ILE A 151 -0.21 0.43 18.31
CA ILE A 151 -1.52 -0.23 18.13
C ILE A 151 -1.92 -1.00 19.39
N LYS A 152 -0.98 -1.70 20.03
CA LYS A 152 -1.22 -2.39 21.30
C LYS A 152 -1.64 -1.42 22.41
N LYS A 153 -0.94 -0.27 22.56
CA LYS A 153 -1.25 0.74 23.58
C LYS A 153 -2.61 1.41 23.33
N LEU A 154 -2.96 1.71 22.08
CA LEU A 154 -4.25 2.30 21.71
C LEU A 154 -5.44 1.37 21.95
N GLY A 155 -5.17 0.06 22.05
CA GLY A 155 -6.16 -0.99 22.12
C GLY A 155 -6.46 -1.53 20.72
N TRP A 156 -5.94 -2.71 20.42
CA TRP A 156 -6.04 -3.30 19.09
C TRP A 156 -7.49 -3.51 18.64
N GLN A 157 -8.43 -3.74 19.55
CA GLN A 157 -9.86 -3.89 19.23
C GLN A 157 -10.46 -2.59 18.67
N ARG A 158 -10.10 -1.45 19.27
CA ARG A 158 -10.56 -0.12 18.81
C ARG A 158 -10.00 0.18 17.42
N VAL A 159 -8.72 -0.13 17.20
CA VAL A 159 -8.07 0.04 15.90
C VAL A 159 -8.67 -0.91 14.85
N ALA A 160 -8.96 -2.16 15.23
CA ALA A 160 -9.57 -3.15 14.32
C ALA A 160 -10.96 -2.71 13.88
N ALA A 161 -11.75 -2.10 14.78
CA ALA A 161 -13.07 -1.56 14.45
C ALA A 161 -13.05 -0.42 13.41
N LEU A 162 -11.89 0.19 13.15
CA LEU A 162 -11.71 1.18 12.09
C LEU A 162 -11.59 0.55 10.69
N ASN A 163 -11.46 -0.78 10.59
CA ASN A 163 -11.40 -1.53 9.34
C ASN A 163 -10.31 -1.08 8.35
N PHE A 164 -9.15 -0.64 8.85
CA PHE A 164 -7.99 -0.44 7.99
C PHE A 164 -7.48 -1.79 7.44
N ALA A 165 -7.03 -1.80 6.18
CA ALA A 165 -6.49 -2.98 5.51
C ALA A 165 -5.34 -2.60 4.58
N PHE A 166 -4.47 -3.57 4.28
CA PHE A 166 -3.42 -3.53 3.28
C PHE A 166 -3.76 -4.54 2.16
N GLY A 167 -4.22 -4.05 1.01
CA GLY A 167 -4.74 -4.91 -0.05
C GLY A 167 -5.88 -5.79 0.47
N LYS A 168 -5.73 -7.12 0.34
CA LYS A 168 -6.71 -8.11 0.85
C LYS A 168 -6.52 -8.47 2.34
N ALA A 169 -5.47 -7.97 2.99
CA ALA A 169 -5.15 -8.32 4.38
C ALA A 169 -5.57 -7.21 5.36
N PRO A 170 -6.34 -7.48 6.42
CA PRO A 170 -6.66 -6.45 7.41
C PRO A 170 -5.40 -5.97 8.15
N LEU A 171 -5.43 -4.72 8.64
CA LEU A 171 -4.36 -4.16 9.48
C LEU A 171 -4.16 -5.02 10.73
N ILE A 172 -5.24 -5.56 11.27
CA ILE A 172 -5.24 -6.43 12.45
C ILE A 172 -5.95 -7.73 12.10
N SER A 173 -5.25 -8.86 12.25
CA SER A 173 -5.81 -10.20 12.06
C SER A 173 -5.66 -11.03 13.33
N LYS A 174 -6.64 -11.89 13.64
CA LYS A 174 -6.54 -12.83 14.77
C LYS A 174 -5.58 -13.99 14.47
N GLN A 175 -5.47 -14.34 13.20
CA GLN A 175 -4.59 -15.39 12.70
C GLN A 175 -3.47 -14.78 11.88
N LYS A 176 -2.33 -15.46 11.85
CA LYS A 176 -1.21 -15.10 10.98
C LYS A 176 -1.62 -15.33 9.53
N LEU A 177 -1.29 -14.38 8.67
CA LEU A 177 -1.45 -14.47 7.22
C LEU A 177 -0.07 -14.68 6.61
N ASP A 178 0.07 -15.70 5.77
CA ASP A 178 1.37 -16.05 5.18
C ASP A 178 1.77 -15.13 4.02
N THR A 179 0.80 -14.39 3.47
CA THR A 179 0.99 -13.49 2.31
C THR A 179 1.56 -12.13 2.68
N VAL A 180 1.59 -11.76 3.96
CA VAL A 180 1.98 -10.41 4.40
C VAL A 180 2.92 -10.45 5.60
N ASN A 181 3.80 -9.45 5.68
CA ASN A 181 4.63 -9.25 6.86
C ASN A 181 3.79 -8.74 8.03
N GLN A 182 3.85 -9.45 9.16
CA GLN A 182 3.10 -9.11 10.36
C GLN A 182 3.95 -9.22 11.62
N VAL A 183 3.62 -8.41 12.63
CA VAL A 183 4.18 -8.47 13.98
C VAL A 183 3.11 -9.02 14.91
N ASN A 184 3.43 -10.09 15.64
CA ASN A 184 2.56 -10.65 16.66
C ASN A 184 2.64 -9.79 17.95
N ILE A 185 1.50 -9.32 18.44
CA ILE A 185 1.42 -8.56 19.70
C ILE A 185 0.76 -9.34 20.86
N GLY A 186 0.62 -10.65 20.69
CA GLY A 186 0.10 -11.64 21.65
C GLY A 186 -1.27 -12.16 21.25
N GLN A 187 -2.26 -11.28 21.20
CA GLN A 187 -3.67 -11.63 20.94
C GLN A 187 -4.07 -11.50 19.46
N CYS A 188 -3.26 -10.82 18.66
CA CYS A 188 -3.48 -10.60 17.25
C CYS A 188 -2.16 -10.29 16.54
N PHE A 189 -2.23 -10.25 15.22
CA PHE A 189 -1.15 -9.92 14.31
C PHE A 189 -1.43 -8.55 13.70
N VAL A 190 -0.42 -7.68 13.73
CA VAL A 190 -0.46 -6.36 13.11
C VAL A 190 0.29 -6.44 11.79
N THR A 191 -0.37 -6.12 10.68
CA THR A 191 0.26 -6.06 9.37
C THR A 191 1.20 -4.86 9.29
N THR A 192 2.46 -5.09 8.91
CA THR A 192 3.53 -4.08 8.90
C THR A 192 4.22 -3.94 7.54
N HIS A 193 3.59 -4.44 6.47
CA HIS A 193 4.10 -4.42 5.11
C HIS A 193 3.98 -3.03 4.47
N SER A 194 4.73 -2.05 4.98
CA SER A 194 4.77 -0.68 4.45
C SER A 194 6.07 0.05 4.82
N SER A 195 6.34 1.18 4.16
CA SER A 195 7.49 2.05 4.45
C SER A 195 7.38 2.70 5.85
N THR A 196 8.48 3.24 6.40
CA THR A 196 8.45 3.93 7.71
C THR A 196 7.53 5.15 7.69
N ASP A 197 7.52 5.87 6.57
CA ASP A 197 6.70 7.06 6.39
C ASP A 197 5.20 6.71 6.22
N ALA A 198 4.90 5.63 5.50
CA ALA A 198 3.54 5.10 5.42
C ALA A 198 3.00 4.67 6.81
N LYS A 199 3.83 4.02 7.64
CA LYS A 199 3.45 3.70 9.04
C LYS A 199 3.16 4.96 9.85
N ARG A 200 3.99 6.00 9.72
CA ARG A 200 3.78 7.30 10.39
C ARG A 200 2.43 7.90 10.00
N ARG A 201 2.15 8.00 8.70
CA ARG A 201 0.85 8.53 8.22
C ARG A 201 -0.32 7.71 8.72
N LEU A 202 -0.21 6.38 8.70
CA LEU A 202 -1.27 5.51 9.19
C LEU A 202 -1.51 5.69 10.68
N LEU A 203 -0.45 5.85 11.50
CA LEU A 203 -0.61 6.17 12.92
C LEU A 203 -1.33 7.50 13.13
N LEU A 204 -1.01 8.54 12.36
CA LEU A 204 -1.71 9.83 12.45
C LEU A 204 -3.19 9.71 12.04
N LYS A 205 -3.50 8.92 11.00
CA LYS A 205 -4.89 8.63 10.60
C LYS A 205 -5.65 7.87 11.71
N ILE A 206 -5.02 6.88 12.34
CA ILE A 206 -5.60 6.15 13.48
C ILE A 206 -5.80 7.09 14.68
N ALA A 207 -4.84 7.97 14.98
CA ALA A 207 -4.95 8.96 16.05
C ALA A 207 -6.21 9.82 15.86
N GLN A 208 -6.36 10.39 14.66
CA GLN A 208 -7.51 11.21 14.30
C GLN A 208 -8.82 10.42 14.40
N ALA A 209 -8.87 9.19 13.89
CA ALA A 209 -10.07 8.36 13.90
C ALA A 209 -10.48 7.92 15.31
N LEU A 210 -9.52 7.72 16.22
CA LEU A 210 -9.77 7.38 17.62
C LEU A 210 -9.93 8.60 18.53
N ASN A 211 -9.78 9.81 17.98
CA ASN A 211 -9.71 11.07 18.73
C ASN A 211 -8.62 11.03 19.83
N GLU A 212 -7.49 10.41 19.51
CA GLU A 212 -6.30 10.28 20.37
C GLU A 212 -5.25 11.31 19.97
N ASN A 213 -4.52 11.83 20.96
CA ASN A 213 -3.51 12.86 20.73
C ASN A 213 -2.10 12.32 20.99
N PHE A 214 -1.32 12.16 19.93
CA PHE A 214 0.09 11.81 19.98
C PHE A 214 0.84 12.34 18.75
N SER A 215 2.14 12.61 18.90
CA SER A 215 3.02 12.96 17.79
C SER A 215 3.82 11.74 17.32
N VAL A 216 4.18 11.72 16.04
CA VAL A 216 5.00 10.67 15.44
C VAL A 216 6.15 11.31 14.67
N ASP A 217 7.38 10.97 15.04
CA ASP A 217 8.60 11.47 14.44
C ASP A 217 9.40 10.32 13.79
N ILE A 218 10.04 10.58 12.65
CA ILE A 218 10.95 9.64 11.99
C ILE A 218 12.38 10.08 12.31
N VAL A 219 13.15 9.18 12.93
CA VAL A 219 14.53 9.45 13.32
C VAL A 219 15.47 8.52 12.57
N LYS A 220 16.60 9.06 12.10
CA LYS A 220 17.73 8.27 11.61
C LYS A 220 18.58 7.91 12.84
N PRO A 221 18.68 6.61 13.22
CA PRO A 221 19.48 6.16 14.35
C PRO A 221 20.98 6.32 14.08
#